data_AF-A0A973JWT1-F1
#
_entry.id   AF-A0A973JWT1-F1
#
_cell.length_a   1.000
_cell.length_b   1.000
_cell.length_c   1.000
_cell.angle_alpha   90.00
_cell.angle_beta   90.00
_cell.angle_gamma   90.00
#
_symmetry.space_group_name_H-M   'P 1'
#
loop_
_entity.id
_entity.type
_entity.pdbx_description
1 polymer ?
#
loop_
_entity_poly.entity_id
_entity_poly.type
_entity_poly.pdbx_seq_one_letter_code
_entity_poly.pdbx_strand_id
1 'polypeptide(L)'
;MQQRTRLGVIISGSLSEGLTARLESRESVEDMRVGKFVVVQGEKHEFFSMITDVVLEATNQKVLIDPPSADAFIHEVLAGTSTYGTLQMKPQLMLPTDRSEHMLPVKTIPRHFSPVVEAQEEDFGRVFGEADA
;
A
#
# COMPACT_ATOMS: atom_id res chain seq x y z
N MET A 1 -7.31 19.91 -7.34
CA MET A 1 -7.33 18.49 -6.90
C MET A 1 -5.91 18.17 -6.43
N GLN A 2 -5.70 17.92 -5.14
CA GLN A 2 -4.38 17.53 -4.67
C GLN A 2 -4.04 16.15 -5.24
N GLN A 3 -2.84 16.01 -5.79
CA GLN A 3 -2.40 14.76 -6.39
C GLN A 3 -1.98 13.82 -5.26
N ARG A 4 -2.76 12.75 -5.02
CA ARG A 4 -2.42 11.76 -3.99
C ARG A 4 -1.14 11.03 -4.38
N THR A 5 -0.22 10.88 -3.43
CA THR A 5 1.01 10.10 -3.63
C THR A 5 0.65 8.63 -3.81
N ARG A 6 0.94 8.09 -5.00
CA ARG A 6 0.75 6.67 -5.29
C ARG A 6 1.96 5.89 -4.79
N LEU A 7 1.71 5.04 -3.80
CA LEU A 7 2.71 4.26 -3.11
C LEU A 7 3.02 2.96 -3.85
N GLY A 8 2.01 2.33 -4.44
CA GLY A 8 2.17 0.99 -4.97
C GLY A 8 0.92 0.39 -5.58
N VAL A 9 0.95 -0.94 -5.72
CA VAL A 9 -0.15 -1.74 -6.26
C VAL A 9 -0.33 -3.04 -5.48
N ILE A 10 -1.58 -3.48 -5.30
CA ILE A 10 -1.89 -4.77 -4.69
C ILE A 10 -1.34 -5.91 -5.54
N ILE A 11 -0.61 -6.84 -4.91
CA ILE A 11 -0.06 -8.03 -5.58
C ILE A 11 -0.62 -9.34 -5.03
N SER A 12 -1.17 -9.32 -3.81
CA SER A 12 -1.83 -10.47 -3.18
C SER A 12 -2.65 -10.00 -1.97
N GLY A 13 -3.47 -10.89 -1.42
CA GLY A 13 -4.19 -10.63 -0.18
C GLY A 13 -5.41 -11.52 0.04
N SER A 14 -5.91 -11.50 1.26
CA SER A 14 -7.17 -12.11 1.67
C SER A 14 -7.83 -11.27 2.77
N LEU A 15 -9.07 -11.60 3.14
CA LEU A 15 -9.72 -10.95 4.28
C LEU A 15 -9.09 -11.33 5.62
N SER A 16 -8.54 -12.54 5.75
CA SER A 16 -7.97 -13.03 7.01
C SER A 16 -6.57 -12.48 7.24
N GLU A 17 -5.71 -12.54 6.21
CA GLU A 17 -4.29 -12.18 6.30
C GLU A 17 -4.05 -10.70 6.02
N GLY A 18 -5.02 -10.01 5.40
CA GLY A 18 -4.84 -8.65 4.90
C GLY A 18 -4.34 -8.62 3.46
N LEU A 19 -3.90 -7.45 3.02
CA LEU A 19 -3.47 -7.18 1.65
C LEU A 19 -1.96 -6.92 1.62
N THR A 20 -1.33 -7.32 0.52
CA THR A 20 0.07 -7.02 0.24
C THR A 20 0.18 -6.16 -1.01
N ALA A 21 0.88 -5.03 -0.89
CA ALA A 21 1.18 -4.14 -2.00
C ALA A 21 2.67 -4.16 -2.31
N ARG A 22 3.02 -4.15 -3.59
CA ARG A 22 4.37 -3.85 -4.04
C ARG A 22 4.54 -2.33 -4.12
N LEU A 23 5.58 -1.82 -3.47
CA LEU A 23 5.94 -0.42 -3.51
C LEU A 23 6.48 -0.04 -4.90
N GLU A 24 6.16 1.17 -5.37
CA GLU A 24 6.76 1.71 -6.58
C GLU A 24 8.24 2.04 -6.36
N SER A 25 9.06 1.88 -7.41
CA SER A 25 10.52 2.09 -7.32
C SER A 25 10.95 3.51 -6.97
N ARG A 26 10.07 4.50 -7.14
CA ARG A 26 10.34 5.90 -6.76
C ARG A 26 10.11 6.18 -5.28
N GLU A 27 9.40 5.31 -4.57
CA GLU A 27 9.04 5.51 -3.17
C GLU A 27 10.08 4.84 -2.28
N SER A 28 10.52 5.52 -1.22
CA SER A 28 11.43 4.94 -0.26
C SER A 28 10.68 4.04 0.74
N VAL A 29 11.22 2.86 0.99
CA VAL A 29 10.76 2.00 2.09
C VAL A 29 10.94 2.67 3.46
N GLU A 30 11.91 3.59 3.60
CA GLU A 30 12.18 4.30 4.86
C GLU A 30 11.09 5.33 5.21
N ASP A 31 10.36 5.81 4.20
CA ASP A 31 9.23 6.72 4.40
C ASP A 31 7.95 5.98 4.81
N MET A 32 7.96 4.65 4.74
CA MET A 32 6.84 3.79 5.07
C MET A 32 6.86 3.46 6.57
N ARG A 33 5.71 3.62 7.23
CA ARG A 33 5.60 3.43 8.68
C ARG A 33 4.41 2.54 9.02
N VAL A 34 4.62 1.59 9.92
CA VAL A 34 3.53 0.83 10.53
C VAL A 34 2.58 1.80 11.26
N GLY A 35 1.27 1.55 11.16
CA GLY A 35 0.22 2.41 11.68
C GLY A 35 -0.18 3.55 10.73
N LYS A 36 0.60 3.81 9.67
CA LYS A 36 0.22 4.78 8.63
C LYS A 36 -1.01 4.28 7.88
N PHE A 37 -1.97 5.17 7.62
CA PHE A 37 -3.15 4.85 6.84
C PHE A 37 -2.92 5.08 5.34
N VAL A 38 -3.50 4.19 4.55
CA VAL A 38 -3.47 4.21 3.09
C VAL A 38 -4.86 3.88 2.57
N VAL A 39 -5.13 4.31 1.34
CA VAL A 39 -6.37 3.99 0.63
C VAL A 39 -6.03 3.08 -0.53
N VAL A 40 -6.70 1.92 -0.59
CA VAL A 40 -6.64 1.04 -1.76
C VAL A 40 -7.83 1.36 -2.67
N GLN A 41 -7.54 1.75 -3.91
CA GLN A 41 -8.56 2.16 -4.88
C GLN A 41 -9.09 0.94 -5.63
N GLY A 42 -10.21 0.39 -5.15
CA GLY A 42 -10.94 -0.67 -5.86
C GLY A 42 -11.89 -0.11 -6.92
N GLU A 43 -12.46 -1.00 -7.73
CA GLU A 43 -13.38 -0.60 -8.81
C GLU A 43 -14.73 -0.08 -8.30
N LYS A 44 -15.21 -0.62 -7.17
CA LYS A 44 -16.54 -0.32 -6.60
C LYS A 44 -16.46 0.42 -5.26
N HIS A 45 -15.43 0.08 -4.50
CA HIS A 45 -15.19 0.60 -3.16
C HIS A 45 -13.71 0.94 -3.04
N GLU A 46 -13.43 1.97 -2.27
CA GLU A 46 -12.11 2.21 -1.73
C GLU A 46 -11.98 1.47 -0.39
N PHE A 47 -10.77 1.10 -0.02
CA PHE A 47 -10.51 0.38 1.23
C PHE A 47 -9.57 1.21 2.10
N PHE A 48 -10.12 1.78 3.17
CA PHE A 48 -9.33 2.47 4.17
C PHE A 48 -8.56 1.43 4.99
N SER A 49 -7.24 1.45 4.87
CA SER A 49 -6.37 0.37 5.32
C SER A 49 -5.21 0.93 6.15
N MET A 50 -4.73 0.14 7.11
CA MET A 50 -3.58 0.49 7.92
C MET A 50 -2.39 -0.38 7.53
N ILE A 51 -1.22 0.22 7.31
CA ILE A 51 0.04 -0.53 7.12
C ILE A 51 0.38 -1.23 8.43
N THR A 52 0.53 -2.56 8.37
CA THR A 52 0.86 -3.40 9.51
C THR A 52 2.32 -3.85 9.50
N ASP A 53 2.94 -3.92 8.31
CA ASP A 53 4.34 -4.32 8.17
C ASP A 53 4.94 -3.74 6.87
N VAL A 54 6.27 -3.59 6.86
CA VAL A 54 7.07 -3.17 5.71
C VAL A 54 8.20 -4.19 5.51
N VAL A 55 8.20 -4.86 4.36
CA VAL A 55 9.08 -6.00 4.09
C VAL A 55 9.96 -5.73 2.88
N LEU A 56 11.23 -6.14 2.93
CA LEU A 56 12.11 -6.16 1.77
C LEU A 56 12.05 -7.53 1.10
N GLU A 57 11.76 -7.53 -0.19
CA GLU A 57 11.63 -8.74 -1.00
C GLU A 57 12.48 -8.66 -2.26
N ALA A 58 12.60 -9.81 -2.94
CA ALA A 58 13.32 -9.93 -4.19
C ALA A 58 12.59 -10.85 -5.17
N THR A 59 12.69 -10.56 -6.46
CA THR A 59 12.20 -11.46 -7.52
C THR A 59 12.99 -12.77 -7.54
N ASN A 60 14.24 -12.73 -7.08
CA ASN A 60 15.10 -13.89 -6.92
C ASN A 60 15.72 -13.91 -5.51
N GLN A 61 15.30 -14.87 -4.68
CA GLN A 61 15.77 -15.01 -3.30
C GLN A 61 17.29 -15.22 -3.19
N LYS A 62 17.96 -15.74 -4.23
CA LYS A 62 19.42 -15.88 -4.22
C LYS A 62 20.13 -14.55 -4.03
N VAL A 63 19.55 -13.45 -4.53
CA VAL A 63 20.11 -12.09 -4.37
C VAL A 63 20.14 -11.65 -2.90
N LEU A 64 19.20 -12.14 -2.09
CA LEU A 64 19.18 -11.84 -0.65
C LEU A 64 20.13 -12.74 0.15
N ILE A 65 20.34 -13.97 -0.32
CA ILE A 65 21.22 -14.95 0.34
C ILE A 65 22.70 -14.68 0.04
N ASP A 66 23.00 -14.33 -1.21
CA ASP A 66 24.35 -14.05 -1.72
C ASP A 66 24.32 -12.70 -2.48
N PRO A 67 24.40 -11.58 -1.74
CA PRO A 67 24.32 -10.26 -2.34
C PRO A 67 25.56 -10.02 -3.22
N PRO A 68 25.39 -9.49 -4.45
CA PRO A 68 26.50 -9.23 -5.35
C PRO A 68 27.45 -8.19 -4.76
N SER A 69 28.74 -8.29 -5.11
CA SER A 69 29.77 -7.35 -4.67
C SER A 69 29.41 -5.92 -5.04
N ALA A 70 29.70 -4.98 -4.14
CA ALA A 70 29.25 -3.58 -4.12
C ALA A 70 29.79 -2.67 -5.24
N ASP A 71 29.78 -3.11 -6.50
CA ASP A 71 29.96 -2.22 -7.63
C ASP A 71 28.70 -1.35 -7.76
N ALA A 72 28.87 -0.03 -7.70
CA ALA A 72 27.78 0.96 -7.68
C ALA A 72 26.81 0.78 -8.87
N PHE A 73 27.31 0.32 -10.01
CA PHE A 73 26.52 0.00 -11.20
C PHE A 73 25.55 -1.17 -11.00
N ILE A 74 25.95 -2.19 -10.24
CA ILE A 74 25.13 -3.38 -9.96
C ILE A 74 24.03 -3.04 -8.95
N HIS A 75 24.31 -2.17 -7.98
CA HIS A 75 23.29 -1.67 -7.04
C HIS A 75 22.15 -0.93 -7.76
N GLU A 76 22.47 -0.07 -8.73
CA GLU A 76 21.47 0.70 -9.47
C GLU A 76 20.59 -0.19 -10.37
N VAL A 77 21.18 -1.23 -11.00
CA VAL A 77 20.44 -2.19 -11.82
C VAL A 77 19.54 -3.10 -10.97
N LEU A 78 19.97 -3.50 -9.77
CA LEU A 78 19.20 -4.41 -8.90
C LEU A 78 18.06 -3.72 -8.16
N ALA A 79 18.21 -2.43 -7.80
CA ALA A 79 17.22 -1.65 -7.07
C ALA A 79 15.86 -1.49 -7.79
N GLY A 80 15.79 -1.82 -9.09
CA GLY A 80 14.55 -1.82 -9.87
C GLY A 80 14.16 -3.16 -10.50
N THR A 81 15.09 -4.12 -10.59
CA THR A 81 14.87 -5.39 -11.34
C THR A 81 14.83 -6.62 -10.45
N SER A 82 15.53 -6.61 -9.32
CA SER A 82 15.70 -7.79 -8.47
C SER A 82 15.23 -7.63 -7.04
N THR A 83 15.28 -6.43 -6.46
CA THR A 83 14.81 -6.18 -5.08
C THR A 83 13.72 -5.12 -5.05
N TYR A 84 12.75 -5.24 -4.16
CA TYR A 84 11.66 -4.29 -3.99
C TYR A 84 11.09 -4.33 -2.57
N GLY A 85 10.45 -3.24 -2.13
CA GLY A 85 9.68 -3.21 -0.90
C GLY A 85 8.24 -3.70 -1.10
N THR A 86 7.68 -4.34 -0.07
CA THR A 86 6.26 -4.60 0.03
C THR A 86 5.67 -4.07 1.33
N LEU A 87 4.40 -3.70 1.25
CA LEU A 87 3.60 -3.22 2.36
C LEU A 87 2.55 -4.26 2.66
N GLN A 88 2.53 -4.76 3.89
CA GLN A 88 1.37 -5.49 4.40
C GLN A 88 0.41 -4.51 5.04
N MET A 89 -0.87 -4.66 4.78
CA MET A 89 -1.89 -3.78 5.31
C MET A 89 -3.17 -4.52 5.64
N LYS A 90 -3.86 -4.04 6.66
CA LYS A 90 -5.16 -4.57 7.06
C LYS A 90 -6.27 -3.56 6.70
N PRO A 91 -7.18 -3.91 5.78
CA PRO A 91 -8.36 -3.12 5.51
C PRO A 91 -9.21 -3.00 6.77
N GLN A 92 -9.59 -1.78 7.13
CA GLN A 92 -10.44 -1.50 8.28
C GLN A 92 -11.88 -1.26 7.82
N LEU A 93 -12.06 -0.48 6.75
CA LEU A 93 -13.36 -0.02 6.28
C LEU A 93 -13.43 -0.03 4.75
N MET A 94 -14.61 -0.36 4.23
CA MET A 94 -14.98 -0.18 2.84
C MET A 94 -15.71 1.16 2.68
N LEU A 95 -15.21 1.97 1.77
CA LEU A 95 -15.69 3.29 1.46
C LEU A 95 -16.40 3.24 0.09
N PRO A 96 -17.73 3.44 0.03
CA PRO A 96 -18.45 3.47 -1.25
C PRO A 96 -17.92 4.59 -2.18
N THR A 97 -18.11 4.44 -3.49
CA THR A 97 -17.75 5.53 -4.41
C THR A 97 -18.72 6.72 -4.25
N ASP A 98 -20.00 6.43 -4.02
CA ASP A 98 -21.00 7.44 -3.65
C ASP A 98 -20.80 7.87 -2.19
N ARG A 99 -20.51 9.15 -1.98
CA ARG A 99 -20.28 9.71 -0.63
C ARG A 99 -21.56 9.88 0.19
N SER A 100 -22.73 9.76 -0.43
CA SER A 100 -24.00 9.71 0.29
C SER A 100 -24.27 8.34 0.94
N GLU A 101 -23.54 7.31 0.52
CA GLU A 101 -23.64 5.98 1.10
C GLU A 101 -22.79 5.82 2.37
N HIS A 102 -23.29 5.00 3.29
CA HIS A 102 -22.63 4.71 4.55
C HIS A 102 -21.39 3.85 4.34
N MET A 103 -20.38 4.08 5.17
CA MET A 103 -19.21 3.23 5.23
C MET A 103 -19.57 1.83 5.71
N LEU A 104 -18.88 0.83 5.17
CA LEU A 104 -19.20 -0.57 5.40
C LEU A 104 -18.03 -1.29 6.09
N PRO A 105 -18.31 -2.29 6.94
CA PRO A 105 -17.26 -3.21 7.37
C PRO A 105 -16.70 -3.96 6.15
N VAL A 106 -15.41 -4.28 6.21
CA VAL A 106 -14.75 -4.98 5.11
C VAL A 106 -15.32 -6.39 4.97
N LYS A 107 -15.89 -6.67 3.80
CA LYS A 107 -16.50 -7.97 3.44
C LYS A 107 -15.92 -8.57 2.17
N THR A 108 -15.02 -7.86 1.50
CA THR A 108 -14.37 -8.30 0.27
C THR A 108 -13.01 -7.62 0.13
N ILE A 109 -12.29 -7.94 -0.94
CA ILE A 109 -10.95 -7.43 -1.22
C ILE A 109 -10.91 -6.74 -2.60
N PRO A 110 -9.98 -5.80 -2.81
CA PRO A 110 -9.73 -5.23 -4.12
C PRO A 110 -9.14 -6.26 -5.08
N ARG A 111 -9.21 -5.98 -6.39
CA ARG A 111 -8.54 -6.80 -7.41
C ARG A 111 -7.02 -6.64 -7.35
N HIS A 112 -6.30 -7.56 -7.98
CA HIS A 112 -4.88 -7.38 -8.26
C HIS A 112 -4.61 -6.06 -8.98
N PHE A 113 -3.46 -5.49 -8.67
CA PHE A 113 -2.93 -4.24 -9.20
C PHE A 113 -3.75 -2.99 -8.87
N SER A 114 -4.71 -3.09 -7.94
CA SER A 114 -5.42 -1.93 -7.43
C SER A 114 -4.41 -0.92 -6.85
N PRO A 115 -4.50 0.37 -7.20
CA PRO A 115 -3.58 1.38 -6.70
C PRO A 115 -3.67 1.51 -5.18
N VAL A 116 -2.52 1.67 -4.54
CA VAL A 116 -2.42 2.07 -3.13
C VAL A 116 -1.90 3.50 -3.09
N VAL A 117 -2.66 4.38 -2.45
CA VAL A 117 -2.32 5.79 -2.29
C VAL A 117 -2.26 6.18 -0.82
N GLU A 118 -1.46 7.18 -0.50
CA GLU A 118 -1.43 7.76 0.84
C GLU A 118 -2.80 8.35 1.23
N ALA A 119 -3.28 8.02 2.43
CA ALA A 119 -4.51 8.60 2.95
C ALA A 119 -4.31 10.09 3.26
N GLN A 120 -5.29 10.91 2.88
CA GLN A 120 -5.29 12.35 3.10
C GLN A 120 -6.32 12.72 4.17
N GLU A 121 -6.27 13.96 4.67
CA GLU A 121 -7.18 14.49 5.69
C GLU A 121 -8.66 14.24 5.36
N GLU A 122 -9.03 14.36 4.09
CA GLU A 122 -10.39 14.07 3.61
C GLU A 122 -10.82 12.61 3.84
N ASP A 123 -9.90 11.65 3.70
CA ASP A 123 -10.18 10.24 3.97
C ASP A 123 -10.40 10.02 5.48
N PHE A 124 -9.65 10.71 6.32
CA PHE A 124 -9.84 10.70 7.78
C PHE A 124 -11.16 11.35 8.18
N GLY A 125 -11.49 12.52 7.64
CA GLY A 125 -12.77 13.20 7.91
C GLY A 125 -13.96 12.34 7.50
N ARG A 126 -13.83 11.59 6.41
CA ARG A 126 -14.84 10.61 6.00
C ARG A 126 -15.01 9.48 7.02
N VAL A 127 -13.91 8.99 7.59
CA VAL A 127 -13.90 7.82 8.49
C VAL A 127 -14.25 8.14 9.93
N PHE A 128 -13.75 9.26 10.44
CA PHE A 128 -13.82 9.64 11.85
C PHE A 128 -14.77 10.82 12.10
N GLY A 129 -15.29 11.46 11.05
CA GLY A 129 -15.99 12.74 11.13
C GLY A 129 -15.01 13.92 11.10
N GLU A 130 -15.53 15.12 10.86
CA GLU A 130 -14.75 16.34 11.11
C GLU A 130 -14.54 16.46 12.63
N ALA A 131 -13.31 16.69 13.06
CA ALA A 131 -13.05 17.00 14.46
C ALA A 131 -13.77 18.32 14.78
N ASP A 132 -14.71 18.30 15.72
CA ASP A 132 -15.28 19.52 16.29
C ASP A 132 -14.11 20.40 16.77
N ALA A 133 -13.87 21.52 16.08
CA ALA A 133 -12.85 22.51 16.42
C ALA A 133 -13.34 23.45 17.54
#